data_AF-A0A7W1XAK5-F1
#
_entry.id   AF-A0A7W1XAK5-F1
#
_cell.length_a   1.000
_cell.length_b   1.000
_cell.length_c   1.000
_cell.angle_alpha   90.00
_cell.angle_beta   90.00
_cell.angle_gamma   90.00
#
_symmetry.space_group_name_H-M   'P 1'
#
loop_
_entity.id
_entity.type
_entity.pdbx_description
1 polymer ?
#
loop_
_entity_poly.entity_id
_entity_poly.type
_entity_poly.pdbx_seq_one_letter_code
_entity_poly.pdbx_strand_id
1 'polypeptide(L)' 'MAMLAFLFFTAGVVLELLGFILILKGKATSLEPIILGLVCFLIGFLAR' A
#
# COMPACT_ATOMS: atom_id res chain seq x y z
N MET A 1 7.96 -16.05 10.14
CA MET A 1 8.04 -15.10 9.00
C MET A 1 6.71 -14.91 8.25
N ALA A 2 5.94 -15.96 7.93
CA ALA A 2 4.72 -15.85 7.12
C ALA A 2 3.64 -14.84 7.59
N MET A 3 3.48 -14.65 8.90
CA MET A 3 2.48 -13.72 9.45
C MET A 3 2.82 -12.24 9.20
N LEU A 4 4.11 -11.89 9.17
CA LEU A 4 4.57 -10.54 8.83
C LEU A 4 4.35 -10.23 7.35
N ALA A 5 4.67 -11.18 6.46
CA ALA A 5 4.41 -11.03 5.03
C ALA A 5 2.91 -10.77 4.74
N PHE A 6 2.02 -11.50 5.44
CA PHE A 6 0.58 -11.33 5.31
C PHE A 6 0.12 -9.93 5.76
N LEU A 7 0.65 -9.42 6.88
CA LEU A 7 0.33 -8.09 7.38
C LEU A 7 0.79 -6.98 6.41
N PHE A 8 2.01 -7.07 5.88
CA PHE A 8 2.53 -6.09 4.92
C PHE A 8 1.76 -6.11 3.59
N PHE A 9 1.37 -7.30 3.11
CA PHE A 9 0.57 -7.44 1.91
C PHE A 9 -0.81 -6.78 2.07
N THR A 10 -1.47 -7.05 3.19
CA THR A 10 -2.79 -6.48 3.49
C THR A 10 -2.72 -4.97 3.67
N ALA A 11 -1.70 -4.47 4.39
CA ALA A 11 -1.45 -3.05 4.57
C ALA A 11 -1.17 -2.33 3.24
N GLY A 12 -0.39 -2.94 2.35
CA GLY A 12 -0.11 -2.43 1.01
C GLY A 12 -1.39 -2.25 0.19
N VAL A 13 -2.25 -3.27 0.14
CA VAL A 13 -3.55 -3.21 -0.58
C VAL A 13 -4.47 -2.12 -0.01
N VAL A 14 -4.54 -2.00 1.32
CA VAL A 14 -5.37 -0.96 1.96
C VAL A 14 -4.85 0.44 1.65
N LEU A 15 -3.52 0.66 1.69
CA LEU A 15 -2.91 1.95 1.34
C LEU A 15 -3.14 2.31 -0.12
N GLU A 16 -3.01 1.34 -1.03
CA GLU A 16 -3.22 1.54 -2.46
C GLU A 16 -4.68 1.93 -2.73
N LEU A 17 -5.65 1.25 -2.09
CA LEU A 17 -7.06 1.60 -2.16
C LEU A 17 -7.32 3.02 -1.63
N LEU A 18 -6.70 3.37 -0.50
CA LEU A 18 -6.86 4.69 0.12
C LEU A 18 -6.30 5.79 -0.80
N GLY A 19 -5.15 5.55 -1.42
CA GLY A 19 -4.55 6.44 -2.41
C GLY A 19 -5.45 6.64 -3.62
N PHE A 20 -6.04 5.55 -4.14
CA PHE A 20 -6.98 5.61 -5.26
C PHE A 20 -8.24 6.40 -4.91
N ILE A 21 -8.79 6.20 -3.72
CA ILE A 21 -9.97 6.94 -3.22
C ILE A 21 -9.66 8.43 -3.05
N LEU A 22 -8.48 8.79 -2.55
CA LEU A 22 -8.05 10.17 -2.37
C LEU A 22 -7.83 10.89 -3.71
N ILE A 23 -7.32 10.18 -4.71
CA ILE A 23 -7.20 10.68 -6.10
C ILE A 23 -8.57 10.86 -6.74
N LEU A 24 -9.47 9.87 -6.61
CA LEU A 24 -10.85 9.97 -7.11
C LEU A 24 -11.63 11.11 -6.46
N LYS A 25 -11.39 11.40 -5.17
CA LYS A 25 -11.96 12.56 -4.49
C LYS A 25 -11.34 13.89 -4.90
N GLY A 26 -10.33 13.90 -5.78
CA GLY A 26 -9.62 15.10 -6.20
C GLY A 26 -8.91 15.84 -5.06
N LYS A 27 -8.76 15.18 -3.90
CA LYS A 27 -8.19 15.78 -2.68
C LYS A 27 -6.69 15.57 -2.56
N ALA A 28 -6.12 14.64 -3.31
CA ALA A 28 -4.70 14.35 -3.28
C ALA A 28 -4.10 14.48 -4.68
N THR A 29 -3.31 15.54 -4.88
CA THR A 29 -2.28 15.60 -5.93
C THR A 29 -1.09 14.71 -5.56
N SER A 30 -1.02 14.24 -4.32
CA SER A 30 0.13 13.50 -3.83
C SER A 30 -0.01 12.00 -4.10
N LEU A 31 0.96 11.47 -4.86
CA LEU A 31 1.16 10.05 -5.16
C LEU A 31 1.74 9.27 -3.97
N GLU A 32 2.07 9.94 -2.86
CA GLU A 32 2.63 9.36 -1.64
C GLU A 32 1.93 8.08 -1.13
N PRO A 33 0.59 8.01 -0.98
CA PRO A 33 -0.07 6.79 -0.49
C PRO A 33 0.06 5.60 -1.45
N ILE A 34 0.15 5.86 -2.76
CA ILE A 34 0.40 4.81 -3.75
C ILE A 34 1.83 4.30 -3.65
N ILE A 35 2.81 5.21 -3.55
CA ILE A 35 4.22 4.85 -3.42
C ILE A 35 4.47 4.05 -2.14
N LEU A 36 3.90 4.48 -1.00
CA LEU A 36 3.99 3.72 0.25
C LEU A 36 3.29 2.36 0.16
N GLY A 37 2.13 2.27 -0.51
CA GLY A 37 1.44 1.01 -0.76
C GLY A 37 2.32 0.02 -1.54
N LEU A 38 2.95 0.50 -2.61
CA LEU A 38 3.87 -0.26 -3.47
C LEU A 38 5.11 -0.73 -2.70
N VAL A 39 5.69 0.13 -1.86
CA VAL A 39 6.83 -0.22 -0.99
C VAL A 39 6.43 -1.28 0.04
N CYS A 40 5.27 -1.14 0.70
CA CYS A 40 4.74 -2.17 1.61
C CYS A 40 4.51 -3.51 0.90
N PHE A 41 4.01 -3.48 -0.33
CA PHE A 41 3.81 -4.67 -1.15
C PHE A 41 5.13 -5.37 -1.48
N LEU A 42 6.15 -4.61 -1.88
CA LEU A 42 7.50 -5.12 -2.15
C LEU A 42 8.15 -5.74 -0.91
N ILE A 43 8.01 -5.09 0.26
CA ILE A 43 8.52 -5.63 1.53
C ILE A 43 7.77 -6.91 1.92
N GLY A 44 6.44 -6.93 1.77
CA GLY A 44 5.64 -8.14 2.02
C GLY A 44 5.98 -9.29 1.08
N PHE A 45 6.32 -9.00 -0.18
CA PHE A 45 6.79 -9.98 -1.15
C PHE A 45 8.20 -10.50 -0.81
N LEU A 46 9.12 -9.63 -0.42
CA LEU A 46 10.49 -10.01 -0.04
C LEU A 46 10.55 -10.76 1.30
N ALA A 47 9.59 -10.52 2.20
CA ALA A 47 9.47 -11.20 3.49
C ALA A 47 8.85 -12.61 3.40
N ARG A 48 8.45 -13.05 2.21
CA ARG A 48 7.89 -14.37 1.91
C ARG A 48 8.96 -15.32 1.39
#